data_AF-A0A4Q2LS07-F1
#
_entry.id   AF-A0A4Q2LS07-F1
#
_cell.length_a   1.000
_cell.length_b   1.000
_cell.length_c   1.000
_cell.angle_alpha   90.00
_cell.angle_beta   90.00
_cell.angle_gamma   90.00
#
_symmetry.space_group_name_H-M   'P 1'
#
loop_
_entity.id
_entity.type
_entity.pdbx_description
1 polymer ?
#
loop_
_entity_poly.entity_id
_entity_poly.type
_entity_poly.pdbx_seq_one_letter_code
_entity_poly.pdbx_strand_id
1 'polypeptide(L)'
;MKRVVKWSFITIGILFLISIVTCPDENDYRRWLSEKHSISCTNNGLENTCKKHNEIIEWKSKHIRSALIYLKVEDNYVESNTIYEVKVLGIFGRFIDFTNDNIYD
;
A
#
# COMPACT_ATOMS: atom_id res chain seq x y z
N MET A 1 19.63 -33.04 -18.35
CA MET A 1 18.62 -32.88 -17.28
C MET A 1 19.18 -32.21 -16.02
N LYS A 2 20.21 -32.75 -15.34
CA LYS A 2 20.73 -32.18 -14.06
C LYS A 2 21.22 -30.72 -14.16
N ARG A 3 21.88 -30.33 -15.26
CA ARG A 3 22.29 -28.93 -15.48
C ARG A 3 21.10 -27.98 -15.68
N VAL A 4 20.12 -28.37 -16.50
CA VAL A 4 18.92 -27.55 -16.77
C VAL A 4 18.10 -27.34 -15.49
N VAL A 5 17.94 -28.39 -14.67
CA VAL A 5 17.27 -28.30 -13.37
C VAL A 5 18.03 -27.37 -12.41
N LYS A 6 19.36 -27.47 -12.34
CA LYS A 6 20.19 -26.57 -11.53
C LYS A 6 20.03 -25.10 -11.95
N TRP A 7 20.04 -24.81 -13.25
CA TRP A 7 19.84 -23.46 -13.76
C TRP A 7 18.42 -22.94 -13.46
N SER A 8 17.40 -23.80 -13.56
CA SER A 8 16.02 -23.45 -13.21
C SER A 8 15.89 -22.98 -11.76
N PHE A 9 16.47 -23.72 -10.80
CA PHE A 9 16.45 -23.31 -9.39
C PHE A 9 17.18 -21.99 -9.14
N ILE A 10 18.30 -21.75 -9.82
CA ILE A 10 19.03 -20.49 -9.74
C ILE A 10 18.16 -19.34 -10.27
N THR A 11 17.51 -19.51 -11.43
CA THR A 11 16.64 -18.49 -12.00
C THR A 11 15.45 -18.17 -11.11
N ILE A 12 14.84 -19.17 -10.49
CA ILE A 12 13.73 -19.00 -9.54
C ILE A 12 14.21 -18.25 -8.29
N GLY A 13 15.38 -18.61 -7.76
CA GLY A 13 15.97 -17.92 -6.62
C GLY A 13 16.24 -16.44 -6.89
N ILE A 14 16.77 -16.12 -8.08
CA ILE A 14 16.99 -14.72 -8.49
C ILE A 14 15.67 -13.97 -8.62
N LEU A 15 14.66 -14.55 -9.28
CA LEU A 15 13.31 -13.96 -9.38
C LEU A 15 12.71 -13.67 -8.00
N PHE A 16 12.88 -14.58 -7.05
CA PHE A 16 12.41 -14.40 -5.69
C PHE A 16 13.12 -13.24 -4.97
N LEU A 17 14.45 -13.14 -5.09
CA LEU A 17 15.22 -12.02 -4.53
C LEU A 17 14.80 -10.67 -5.13
N ILE A 18 14.59 -10.61 -6.45
CA ILE A 18 14.10 -9.40 -7.11
C ILE A 18 12.72 -9.00 -6.57
N SER A 19 11.84 -9.99 -6.34
CA SER A 19 10.50 -9.75 -5.78
C SER A 19 10.57 -9.11 -4.39
N ILE A 20 11.49 -9.57 -3.54
CA ILE A 20 11.70 -9.01 -2.20
C ILE A 20 12.21 -7.57 -2.30
N VAL A 21 13.23 -7.32 -3.13
CA VAL A 21 13.85 -5.99 -3.25
C VAL A 21 12.91 -4.97 -3.88
N THR A 22 11.99 -5.41 -4.74
CA THR A 22 10.99 -4.55 -5.37
C THR A 22 9.70 -4.44 -4.57
N CYS A 23 9.57 -5.08 -3.40
CA CYS A 23 8.38 -4.93 -2.58
C CYS A 23 8.28 -3.47 -2.10
N PRO A 24 7.18 -2.76 -2.43
CA PRO A 24 7.03 -1.37 -2.03
C PRO A 24 6.84 -1.27 -0.52
N ASP A 25 7.29 -0.15 0.05
CA ASP A 25 7.21 0.11 1.48
C ASP A 25 6.10 1.11 1.87
N GLU A 26 6.04 1.49 3.15
CA GLU A 26 5.05 2.44 3.64
C GLU A 26 5.23 3.86 3.06
N ASN A 27 6.45 4.28 2.74
CA ASN A 27 6.71 5.58 2.12
C ASN A 27 6.26 5.60 0.67
N ASP A 28 6.50 4.51 -0.06
CA ASP A 28 5.96 4.31 -1.40
C ASP A 28 4.44 4.35 -1.38
N TYR A 29 3.82 3.74 -0.37
CA TYR A 29 2.37 3.80 -0.18
C TYR A 29 1.89 5.23 0.06
N ARG A 30 2.56 6.00 0.93
CA ARG A 30 2.20 7.41 1.19
C ARG A 30 2.31 8.27 -0.07
N ARG A 31 3.33 8.04 -0.90
CA ARG A 31 3.48 8.72 -2.18
C ARG A 31 2.34 8.34 -3.13
N TRP A 32 2.08 7.06 -3.31
CA TRP A 32 0.99 6.57 -4.14
C TRP A 32 -0.37 7.09 -3.68
N LEU A 33 -0.62 7.12 -2.38
CA LEU A 33 -1.86 7.62 -1.78
C LEU A 33 -2.07 9.12 -2.06
N SER A 34 -1.01 9.91 -1.97
CA SER A 34 -1.02 11.34 -2.31
C SER A 34 -1.29 11.56 -3.80
N GLU A 35 -0.64 10.78 -4.68
CA GLU A 35 -0.79 10.90 -6.13
C GLU A 35 -2.15 10.40 -6.65
N LYS A 36 -2.64 9.29 -6.11
CA LYS A 36 -3.86 8.61 -6.60
C LYS A 36 -5.14 9.16 -5.97
N HIS A 37 -5.10 9.41 -4.66
CA HIS A 37 -6.28 9.74 -3.87
C HIS A 37 -6.24 11.18 -3.32
N SER A 38 -5.21 11.96 -3.65
CA SER A 38 -4.99 13.34 -3.14
C SER A 38 -4.97 13.44 -1.61
N ILE A 39 -4.66 12.34 -0.92
CA ILE A 39 -4.58 12.28 0.54
C ILE A 39 -3.13 12.46 0.96
N SER A 40 -2.86 13.50 1.73
CA SER A 40 -1.54 13.79 2.27
C SER A 40 -1.59 13.87 3.79
N CYS A 41 -0.80 13.01 4.43
CA CYS A 41 -0.68 12.96 5.88
C CYS A 41 0.65 13.55 6.31
N THR A 42 0.61 14.57 7.16
CA THR A 42 1.79 15.12 7.83
C THR A 42 1.86 14.54 9.24
N ASN A 43 3.00 13.96 9.60
CA ASN A 43 3.21 13.42 10.94
C ASN A 43 4.54 13.95 11.46
N ASN A 44 4.49 15.12 12.09
CA ASN A 44 5.68 15.85 12.56
C ASN A 44 5.83 15.78 14.09
N GLY A 45 5.22 14.77 14.74
CA GLY A 45 5.26 14.58 16.20
C GLY A 45 4.33 15.52 17.00
N LEU A 46 4.05 16.72 16.48
CA LEU A 46 3.12 17.71 17.07
C LEU A 46 1.72 17.67 16.43
N GLU A 47 1.65 17.38 15.14
CA GLU A 47 0.41 17.26 14.39
C GLU A 47 0.41 15.96 13.59
N ASN A 48 -0.67 15.19 13.72
CA ASN A 48 -0.94 13.99 12.95
C ASN A 48 -2.18 14.19 12.06
N THR A 49 -2.19 15.29 11.32
CA THR A 49 -3.31 15.67 10.45
C THR A 49 -3.15 15.10 9.05
N CYS A 50 -4.21 14.52 8.52
CA CYS A 50 -4.30 14.18 7.10
C CYS A 50 -5.27 15.14 6.41
N LYS A 51 -4.99 15.44 5.15
CA LYS A 51 -5.88 16.24 4.31
C LYS A 51 -6.16 15.52 3.01
N LYS A 52 -7.37 15.70 2.49
CA LYS A 52 -7.79 15.24 1.16
C LYS A 52 -8.37 16.45 0.43
N HIS A 53 -7.85 16.76 -0.76
CA HIS A 53 -8.23 17.99 -1.49
C HIS A 53 -8.21 19.29 -0.64
N ASN A 54 -7.29 19.37 0.34
CA ASN A 54 -7.15 20.47 1.31
C ASN A 54 -8.22 20.52 2.43
N GLU A 55 -9.20 19.61 2.45
CA GLU A 55 -10.10 19.39 3.58
C GLU A 55 -9.46 18.51 4.65
N ILE A 56 -9.78 18.76 5.91
CA ILE A 56 -9.21 18.03 7.05
C ILE A 56 -9.97 16.72 7.21
N ILE A 57 -9.22 15.63 7.30
CA ILE A 57 -9.74 14.32 7.65
C ILE A 57 -9.95 14.30 9.18
N GLU A 58 -11.20 14.12 9.59
CA GLU A 58 -11.63 14.13 10.99
C GLU A 58 -11.14 12.89 11.74
N TRP A 59 -11.16 11.74 11.06
CA TRP A 59 -10.72 10.48 11.63
C TRP A 59 -10.01 9.62 10.59
N LYS A 60 -9.01 8.86 11.06
CA LYS A 60 -8.32 7.87 10.26
C LYS A 60 -8.00 6.62 11.07
N SER A 61 -8.04 5.48 10.42
CA SER A 61 -7.48 4.22 10.89
C SER A 61 -6.64 3.60 9.78
N LYS A 62 -5.53 2.98 10.17
CA LYS A 62 -4.56 2.41 9.25
C LYS A 62 -4.15 1.03 9.73
N HIS A 63 -4.34 0.04 8.88
CA HIS A 63 -3.90 -1.32 9.09
C HIS A 63 -2.89 -1.72 8.01
N ILE A 64 -1.63 -1.87 8.42
CA ILE A 64 -0.55 -2.33 7.53
C ILE A 64 -0.22 -3.77 7.88
N ARG A 65 -0.15 -4.64 6.87
CA ARG A 65 0.42 -5.98 6.96
C ARG A 65 1.52 -6.10 5.93
N SER A 66 2.76 -6.17 6.39
CA SER A 66 3.93 -6.40 5.53
C SER A 66 4.35 -7.86 5.57
N ALA A 67 4.72 -8.41 4.41
CA ALA A 67 5.28 -9.73 4.23
C ALA A 67 6.49 -9.65 3.29
N LEU A 68 7.21 -10.76 3.13
CA LEU A 68 8.47 -10.84 2.37
C LEU A 68 8.40 -10.29 0.94
N ILE A 69 7.25 -10.41 0.27
CA ILE A 69 7.09 -10.03 -1.14
C ILE A 69 5.90 -9.11 -1.40
N TYR A 70 5.15 -8.73 -0.34
CA TYR A 70 3.99 -7.87 -0.51
C TYR A 70 3.74 -7.00 0.72
N LEU A 71 3.11 -5.86 0.47
CA LEU A 71 2.57 -4.96 1.48
C LEU A 71 1.05 -4.89 1.29
N LYS A 72 0.26 -5.17 2.31
CA LYS A 72 -1.18 -4.93 2.29
C LYS A 72 -1.49 -3.75 3.20
N VAL A 73 -2.23 -2.77 2.70
CA VAL A 73 -2.68 -1.63 3.50
C VAL A 73 -4.19 -1.51 3.38
N GLU A 74 -4.83 -1.31 4.53
CA GLU A 74 -6.25 -1.03 4.68
C GLU A 74 -6.38 0.25 5.50
N ASP A 75 -6.67 1.36 4.82
CA ASP A 75 -6.91 2.64 5.46
C ASP A 75 -8.40 2.98 5.42
N ASN A 76 -8.91 3.50 6.53
CA ASN A 76 -10.25 4.04 6.63
C ASN A 76 -10.15 5.49 7.05
N TYR A 77 -10.99 6.32 6.47
CA TYR A 77 -10.96 7.74 6.70
C TYR A 77 -12.37 8.32 6.77
N VAL A 78 -12.53 9.37 7.57
CA VAL A 78 -13.78 10.12 7.69
C VAL A 78 -13.53 11.59 7.35
N GLU A 79 -14.30 12.10 6.41
CA GLU A 79 -14.28 13.49 5.93
C GLU A 79 -15.72 13.97 5.84
N SER A 80 -16.08 15.03 6.57
CA SER A 80 -17.41 15.66 6.51
C SER A 80 -18.57 14.64 6.62
N ASN A 81 -18.49 13.73 7.60
CA ASN A 81 -19.45 12.63 7.82
C ASN A 81 -19.53 11.57 6.70
N THR A 82 -18.58 11.57 5.76
CA THR A 82 -18.42 10.58 4.70
C THR A 82 -17.27 9.64 5.03
N ILE A 83 -17.53 8.33 5.01
CA ILE A 83 -16.51 7.29 5.21
C ILE A 83 -15.95 6.90 3.85
N TYR A 84 -14.62 6.86 3.74
CA TYR A 84 -13.96 6.29 2.58
C TYR A 84 -12.87 5.31 3.01
N GLU A 85 -12.79 4.22 2.29
CA GLU A 85 -11.84 3.14 2.53
C GLU A 85 -10.84 3.10 1.38
N VAL A 86 -9.59 2.76 1.68
CA VAL A 86 -8.54 2.52 0.69
C VAL A 86 -7.91 1.17 1.02
N LYS A 87 -8.16 0.16 0.19
CA LYS A 87 -7.56 -1.17 0.29
C LYS A 87 -6.60 -1.42 -0.86
N VAL A 88 -5.33 -1.65 -0.54
CA VAL A 88 -4.29 -1.77 -1.55
C VAL A 88 -3.31 -2.91 -1.28
N LEU A 89 -2.82 -3.52 -2.36
CA LEU A 89 -1.78 -4.54 -2.35
C LEU A 89 -0.56 -4.00 -3.10
N GLY A 90 0.49 -3.73 -2.34
CA GLY A 90 1.82 -3.43 -2.82
C GLY A 90 2.57 -4.70 -3.22
N ILE A 91 2.91 -4.85 -4.49
CA ILE A 91 3.70 -5.99 -5.01
C ILE A 91 4.49 -5.54 -6.24
N PHE A 92 5.72 -6.03 -6.42
CA PHE A 92 6.57 -5.71 -7.59
C PHE A 92 6.69 -4.20 -7.90
N GLY A 93 6.84 -3.37 -6.87
CA GLY A 93 6.98 -1.91 -6.97
C GLY A 93 5.71 -1.18 -7.40
N ARG A 94 4.55 -1.84 -7.31
CA ARG A 94 3.26 -1.30 -7.72
C ARG A 94 2.22 -1.49 -6.63
N PHE A 95 1.21 -0.63 -6.66
CA PHE A 95 0.06 -0.68 -5.79
C PHE A 95 -1.19 -1.04 -6.60
N ILE A 96 -1.83 -2.14 -6.23
CA ILE A 96 -3.08 -2.60 -6.81
C ILE A 96 -4.21 -2.22 -5.85
N ASP A 97 -5.05 -1.30 -6.26
CA ASP A 97 -6.23 -0.88 -5.50
C ASP A 97 -7.36 -1.90 -5.71
N PHE A 98 -7.89 -2.42 -4.60
CA PHE A 98 -9.03 -3.34 -4.59
C PHE A 98 -10.06 -2.89 -3.55
N THR A 99 -10.14 -1.57 -3.31
CA THR A 99 -11.20 -0.97 -2.54
C THR A 99 -12.54 -1.42 -3.13
N ASN A 100 -13.35 -2.11 -2.33
CA ASN A 100 -14.70 -2.49 -2.73
C ASN A 100 -15.61 -1.29 -2.49
N ASP A 101 -16.38 -0.89 -3.51
CA ASP A 101 -17.44 0.13 -3.40
C ASP A 101 -18.67 -0.37 -2.60
N ASN A 102 -18.60 -1.52 -1.93
CA ASN A 102 -19.72 -2.12 -1.21
C ASN A 102 -19.89 -1.46 0.17
N ILE A 103 -20.31 -0.20 0.14
CA ILE A 103 -21.01 0.48 1.22
C ILE A 103 -22.40 -0.18 1.30
N TYR A 104 -22.55 -1.13 2.23
CA TYR A 104 -23.80 -1.78 2.66
C TYR A 104 -24.62 -2.54 1.59
N ASP A 105 -24.80 -3.85 1.83
CA ASP A 105 -26.11 -4.50 1.62
C ASP A 105 -26.90 -4.33 2.94
#